data_AF-A0A354V3K4-F1
#
_entry.id   AF-A0A354V3K4-F1
#
_cell.length_a   1.000
_cell.length_b   1.000
_cell.length_c   1.000
_cell.angle_alpha   90.00
_cell.angle_beta   90.00
_cell.angle_gamma   90.00
#
_symmetry.space_group_name_H-M   'P 1'
#
loop_
_entity.id
_entity.type
_entity.pdbx_description
1 polymer ?
#
loop_
_entity_poly.entity_id
_entity_poly.type
_entity_poly.pdbx_seq_one_letter_code
_entity_poly.pdbx_strand_id
1 'polypeptide(L)' 'AVILVVLVIFVFLRNARATLIPSLSVPLSLVGTLGAMYLFGFSLNNLSLMALTIATGFVVDDAIVVIEN' A
#
# COMPACT_ATOMS: atom_id res chain seq x y z
N ALA A 1 6.90 14.01 6.37
CA ALA A 1 5.79 13.12 5.95
C ALA A 1 6.03 11.67 6.36
N VAL A 2 7.09 11.01 5.86
CA VAL A 2 7.41 9.59 6.14
C VAL A 2 7.52 9.25 7.64
N ILE A 3 8.14 10.13 8.43
CA ILE A 3 8.30 9.94 9.89
C ILE A 3 6.94 9.87 10.62
N LEU A 4 5.95 10.61 10.12
CA LEU A 4 4.62 10.69 10.74
C LEU A 4 3.81 9.42 10.42
N VAL A 5 4.00 8.85 9.24
CA VAL A 5 3.41 7.55 8.83
C VAL A 5 3.96 6.41 9.70
N VAL A 6 5.29 6.38 9.93
CA VAL A 6 5.94 5.36 10.78
C VAL A 6 5.44 5.42 12.23
N LEU A 7 5.23 6.62 12.77
CA LEU A 7 4.81 6.82 14.15
C LEU A 7 3.33 6.43 14.37
N VAL A 8 2.45 6.74 13.41
CA VAL A 8 1.03 6.34 13.46
C VAL A 8 0.87 4.81 13.42
N ILE A 9 1.66 4.13 12.58
CA ILE A 9 1.62 2.66 12.48
C ILE A 9 2.08 2.01 13.80
N PHE A 10 3.08 2.59 14.48
CA PHE A 10 3.60 2.06 15.74
C PHE A 10 2.60 2.15 16.91
N VAL A 11 1.80 3.22 16.97
CA VAL A 11 0.86 3.48 18.08
C VAL A 11 -0.41 2.61 18.01
N PHE A 12 -0.90 2.31 16.80
CA PHE A 12 -2.20 1.67 16.64
C PHE A 12 -2.22 0.17 16.92
N LEU A 13 -1.08 -0.52 16.87
CA LEU A 13 -1.14 -1.96 16.66
C LEU A 13 -1.19 -2.81 17.92
N ARG A 14 -0.40 -2.55 18.96
CA ARG A 14 -0.38 -3.30 20.26
C ARG A 14 -0.46 -4.86 20.15
N ASN A 15 -0.32 -5.41 18.94
CA ASN A 15 -0.30 -6.80 18.52
C ASN A 15 0.21 -6.81 17.06
N ALA A 16 1.54 -6.82 16.92
CA ALA A 16 2.23 -6.33 15.72
C ALA A 16 2.08 -7.20 14.47
N ARG A 17 1.76 -8.49 14.58
CA ARG A 17 1.97 -9.46 13.49
C ARG A 17 0.89 -9.40 12.40
N ALA A 18 -0.39 -9.37 12.79
CA ALA A 18 -1.53 -9.38 11.87
C ALA A 18 -1.75 -8.04 11.15
N THR A 19 -1.08 -6.99 11.61
CA THR A 19 -1.29 -5.63 11.14
C THR A 19 -0.07 -5.05 10.44
N LEU A 20 1.13 -5.59 10.72
CA LEU A 20 2.35 -5.28 9.95
C LEU A 20 2.23 -5.71 8.49
N ILE A 21 1.57 -6.83 8.19
CA ILE A 21 1.49 -7.38 6.83
C ILE A 21 0.79 -6.39 5.87
N PRO A 22 -0.47 -5.95 6.10
CA PRO A 22 -1.13 -4.98 5.23
C PRO A 22 -0.50 -3.58 5.37
N SER A 23 -0.03 -3.19 6.56
CA SER A 23 0.57 -1.88 6.78
C SER A 23 1.88 -1.67 6.03
N LEU A 24 2.62 -2.74 5.71
CA LEU A 24 3.83 -2.67 4.90
C LEU A 24 3.53 -2.95 3.42
N SER A 25 2.67 -3.93 3.12
CA SER A 25 2.38 -4.35 1.74
C SER A 25 1.72 -3.25 0.91
N VAL A 26 0.79 -2.50 1.50
CA VAL A 26 0.09 -1.38 0.83
C VAL A 26 1.03 -0.23 0.41
N PRO A 27 1.85 0.36 1.31
CA PRO A 27 2.78 1.40 0.89
C PRO A 27 3.88 0.86 -0.05
N LEU A 28 4.33 -0.39 0.12
CA LEU A 28 5.31 -0.99 -0.79
C LEU A 28 4.75 -1.12 -2.21
N SER A 29 3.48 -1.54 -2.36
CA SER A 29 2.82 -1.67 -3.67
C SER A 29 2.61 -0.31 -4.33
N LEU A 30 2.24 0.72 -3.57
CA LEU A 30 2.09 2.10 -4.06
C LEU A 30 3.43 2.67 -4.56
N VAL A 31 4.49 2.51 -3.77
CA VAL A 31 5.84 2.97 -4.15
C VAL A 31 6.34 2.20 -5.39
N GLY A 32 6.14 0.89 -5.44
CA GLY A 32 6.47 0.07 -6.61
C GLY A 32 5.71 0.48 -7.87
N THR A 33 4.40 0.73 -7.74
CA THR A 33 3.55 1.14 -8.87
C THR A 33 3.92 2.52 -9.39
N LEU A 34 4.17 3.49 -8.50
CA LEU A 34 4.62 4.83 -8.89
C LEU A 34 6.03 4.81 -9.49
N GLY A 35 6.93 3.97 -8.98
CA GLY A 35 8.26 3.74 -9.54
C GLY A 35 8.23 3.11 -10.93
N ALA A 36 7.36 2.11 -11.14
CA ALA A 36 7.14 1.50 -12.44
C ALA A 36 6.52 2.51 -13.42
N MET A 37 5.50 3.27 -13.02
CA MET A 37 4.92 4.33 -13.84
C MET A 37 5.98 5.36 -14.27
N TYR A 38 6.90 5.73 -13.38
CA TYR A 38 8.01 6.63 -13.70
C TYR A 38 8.96 6.03 -14.75
N LEU A 39 9.32 4.74 -14.62
CA LEU A 39 10.17 4.04 -15.61
C LEU A 39 9.51 3.95 -16.99
N PHE A 40 8.20 3.70 -17.03
CA PHE A 40 7.44 3.59 -18.28
C PHE A 40 6.97 4.95 -18.83
N GLY A 41 7.32 6.07 -18.19
CA GLY A 41 6.93 7.41 -18.61
C GLY A 41 5.42 7.67 -18.54
N PHE A 42 4.67 6.89 -17.75
CA PHE A 42 3.24 7.08 -17.57
C PHE A 42 2.96 8.37 -16.79
N SER A 43 2.06 9.19 -17.34
CA SER A 43 1.58 10.39 -16.66
C SER A 43 0.52 10.06 -15.62
N LEU A 44 0.60 10.73 -14.47
CA LEU A 44 -0.38 10.63 -13.40
C LEU A 44 -1.65 11.43 -13.80
N ASN A 45 -2.56 10.74 -14.48
CA ASN A 45 -3.82 11.30 -14.95
C ASN A 45 -5.02 10.68 -14.21
N ASN A 46 -6.22 11.20 -14.48
CA ASN A 46 -7.43 10.74 -13.81
C ASN A 46 -7.69 9.23 -14.00
N LEU A 47 -7.34 8.66 -15.16
CA LEU A 47 -7.45 7.23 -15.43
C LEU A 47 -6.47 6.42 -14.56
N SER A 48 -5.21 6.86 -14.46
CA SER A 48 -4.20 6.23 -13.60
C SER A 48 -4.56 6.29 -12.12
N LEU A 49 -5.17 7.40 -11.65
CA LEU A 49 -5.65 7.52 -10.27
C LEU A 49 -6.81 6.56 -9.97
N MET A 50 -7.77 6.42 -10.88
CA MET A 50 -8.85 5.43 -10.74
C MET A 50 -8.29 4.00 -10.75
N ALA A 51 -7.35 3.70 -11.65
CA ALA A 51 -6.68 2.40 -11.70
C ALA A 51 -5.92 2.11 -10.39
N LEU A 52 -5.19 3.08 -9.85
CA LEU A 52 -4.45 2.94 -8.58
C LEU A 52 -5.39 2.69 -7.39
N THR A 53 -6.55 3.34 -7.39
CA THR A 53 -7.57 3.15 -6.35
C THR A 53 -8.11 1.71 -6.34
N ILE A 54 -8.41 1.17 -7.53
CA ILE A 54 -8.85 -0.23 -7.69
C ILE A 54 -7.72 -1.21 -7.33
N ALA A 55 -6.51 -0.97 -7.82
CA ALA A 55 -5.34 -1.81 -7.55
C ALA A 55 -4.99 -1.88 -6.06
N THR A 56 -5.12 -0.76 -5.33
CA THR A 56 -4.91 -0.75 -3.88
C THR A 56 -5.92 -1.64 -3.16
N GLY A 57 -7.18 -1.68 -3.62
CA GLY A 57 -8.21 -2.58 -3.10
C GLY A 57 -7.84 -4.06 -3.24
N PHE A 58 -7.33 -4.46 -4.40
CA PHE A 58 -6.86 -5.83 -4.63
C PHE A 58 -5.65 -6.22 -3.75
N VAL A 59 -4.71 -5.29 -3.52
CA VAL A 59 -3.55 -5.54 -2.65
C VAL A 59 -3.96 -5.71 -1.19
N VAL A 60 -4.96 -4.96 -0.73
CA VAL A 60 -5.49 -5.10 0.64
C VAL A 60 -6.20 -6.44 0.80
N ASP A 61 -7.02 -6.83 -0.17
CA ASP A 61 -7.73 -8.12 -0.15
C ASP A 61 -6.76 -9.30 -0.08
N ASP A 62 -5.74 -9.31 -0.94
CA ASP A 62 -4.68 -10.34 -0.94
C ASP A 62 -3.92 -10.37 0.40
N ALA A 63 -3.59 -9.19 0.95
CA ALA A 63 -2.93 -9.11 2.24
C ALA A 63 -3.79 -9.65 3.40
N ILE A 64 -5.12 -9.52 3.34
CA ILE A 64 -6.04 -10.04 4.34
C ILE A 64 -6.15 -11.56 4.23
N VAL A 65 -6.30 -12.10 3.01
CA VAL A 65 -6.40 -13.55 2.77
C VAL A 65 -5.19 -14.30 3.34
N VAL A 66 -3.98 -13.74 3.21
CA VAL A 66 -2.73 -14.34 3.73
C VAL A 66 -2.66 -14.32 5.26
N ILE A 67 -3.38 -13.42 5.94
CA ILE A 67 -3.44 -13.40 7.41
C ILE A 67 -4.53 -14.34 7.93
N GLU A 68 -5.61 -14.49 7.17
CA GLU A 68 -6.76 -15.31 7.56
C GLU A 68 -6.48 -16.82 7.42
N ASN A 69 -5.55 -17.20 6.53
CA ASN A 69 -5.08 -18.59 6.35
C ASN A 69 -3.95 -18.98 7.31
#